data_AF-A0AAT9IU43-F1
#
_entry.id   AF-A0AAT9IU43-F1
#
_cell.length_a   1.000
_cell.length_b   1.000
_cell.length_c   1.000
_cell.angle_alpha   90.00
_cell.angle_beta   90.00
_cell.angle_gamma   90.00
#
_symmetry.space_group_name_H-M   'P 1'
#
loop_
_entity.id
_entity.type
_entity.pdbx_description
1 polymer ?
#
loop_
_entity_poly.entity_id
_entity_poly.type
_entity_poly.pdbx_seq_one_letter_code
_entity_poly.pdbx_strand_id
1 'polypeptide(L)'
;MLLQLPVFWALYKVLMLAIEMRHAPFFGWIRDLSARDSTTIFNLFGAINYNPATVPLIGTVLDGPLHIGIIAILYGASMWLSQQMTPMTGVDPMQKKMMSFMPIMLTFFMTQVAVGLIIYWIWSNILTILQQYSIMHRLKVENPIDTGIKKVREMMDKGKKAA
;
A
#
# COMPACT_ATOMS: atom_id res chain seq x y z
N MET A 1 -10.35 4.86 15.68
CA MET A 1 -11.14 4.56 14.47
C MET A 1 -12.37 5.45 14.30
N LEU A 2 -13.07 5.84 15.38
CA LEU A 2 -14.27 6.71 15.28
C LEU A 2 -14.01 8.05 14.58
N LEU A 3 -12.87 8.69 14.83
CA LEU A 3 -12.52 9.96 14.17
C LEU A 3 -12.10 9.79 12.71
N GLN A 4 -11.62 8.60 12.33
CA GLN A 4 -11.13 8.30 10.98
C GLN A 4 -12.29 8.09 9.99
N LEU A 5 -13.39 7.47 10.45
CA LEU A 5 -14.52 7.11 9.59
C LEU A 5 -15.16 8.31 8.88
N PRO A 6 -15.44 9.46 9.55
CA PRO A 6 -15.98 10.65 8.88
C PRO A 6 -15.05 11.21 7.80
N VAL A 7 -13.74 11.25 8.08
CA VAL A 7 -12.73 11.76 7.13
C VAL A 7 -12.66 10.86 5.90
N PHE A 8 -12.62 9.55 6.11
CA PHE A 8 -12.66 8.57 5.04
C PHE A 8 -13.93 8.71 4.19
N TRP A 9 -15.09 8.79 4.82
CA TRP A 9 -16.37 8.89 4.11
C TRP A 9 -16.46 10.18 3.29
N ALA A 10 -16.01 11.30 3.84
CA ALA A 10 -15.96 12.57 3.13
C ALA A 10 -15.05 12.48 1.90
N LEU A 11 -13.83 11.97 2.05
CA LEU A 11 -12.89 11.84 0.93
C LEU A 11 -13.40 10.87 -0.14
N TYR A 12 -13.95 9.72 0.28
CA TYR A 12 -14.60 8.78 -0.63
C TYR A 12 -15.72 9.43 -1.43
N LYS A 13 -16.58 10.21 -0.75
CA LYS A 13 -17.69 10.92 -1.40
C LYS A 13 -17.21 12.01 -2.35
N VAL A 14 -16.19 12.78 -1.99
CA VAL A 14 -15.59 13.80 -2.87
C VAL A 14 -15.04 13.14 -4.13
N LEU A 15 -14.28 12.06 -4.02
CA LEU A 15 -13.72 11.34 -5.17
C LEU A 15 -14.81 10.74 -6.07
N MET A 16 -15.91 10.26 -5.48
CA MET A 16 -16.97 9.57 -6.24
C MET A 16 -18.05 10.50 -6.80
N LEU A 17 -18.28 11.67 -6.19
CA LEU A 17 -19.42 12.53 -6.53
C LEU A 17 -19.00 13.89 -7.11
N ALA A 18 -17.83 14.41 -6.76
CA ALA A 18 -17.39 15.70 -7.28
C ALA A 18 -16.98 15.54 -8.75
N ILE A 19 -17.61 16.33 -9.63
CA ILE A 19 -17.32 16.31 -11.08
C ILE A 19 -15.86 16.69 -11.35
N GLU A 20 -15.30 17.57 -10.52
CA GLU A 20 -13.91 18.03 -10.60
C GLU A 20 -12.88 16.92 -10.38
N MET A 21 -13.22 15.89 -9.60
CA MET A 21 -12.33 14.76 -9.33
C MET A 21 -12.32 13.74 -10.46
N ARG A 22 -13.33 13.78 -11.34
CA ARG A 22 -13.41 12.90 -12.49
C ARG A 22 -12.36 13.30 -13.51
N HIS A 23 -11.55 12.33 -13.94
CA HIS A 23 -10.44 12.59 -14.85
C HIS A 23 -9.44 13.63 -14.34
N ALA A 24 -9.41 13.88 -13.02
CA ALA A 24 -8.43 14.75 -12.41
C ALA A 24 -7.05 14.08 -12.49
N PRO A 25 -6.08 14.66 -13.20
CA PRO A 25 -4.74 14.10 -13.29
C PRO A 25 -3.98 14.34 -11.98
N PHE A 26 -3.06 13.43 -11.67
CA PHE A 26 -2.15 13.58 -10.54
C PHE A 26 -0.70 13.47 -11.00
N PHE A 27 0.00 12.39 -10.62
CA PHE A 27 1.42 12.20 -10.89
C PHE A 27 1.67 11.00 -11.81
N GLY A 28 2.62 11.14 -12.73
CA GLY A 28 3.06 10.07 -13.62
C GLY A 28 1.95 9.56 -14.55
N TRP A 29 1.59 8.28 -14.42
CA TRP A 29 0.56 7.61 -15.22
C TRP A 29 -0.87 7.83 -14.70
N ILE A 30 -1.04 8.45 -13.52
CA ILE A 30 -2.35 8.65 -12.91
C ILE A 30 -3.05 9.81 -13.61
N ARG A 31 -4.03 9.47 -14.46
CA ARG A 31 -4.85 10.41 -15.24
C ARG A 31 -6.23 10.67 -14.63
N ASP A 32 -6.64 9.90 -13.63
CA ASP A 32 -7.96 10.01 -13.02
C ASP A 32 -7.89 9.56 -11.55
N LEU A 33 -8.07 10.49 -10.61
CA LEU A 33 -8.08 10.21 -9.18
C LEU A 33 -9.32 9.46 -8.70
N SER A 34 -10.44 9.57 -9.42
CA SER A 34 -11.72 8.94 -9.10
C SER A 34 -11.83 7.49 -9.59
N ALA A 35 -10.97 7.12 -10.54
CA ALA A 35 -10.91 5.77 -11.08
C ALA A 35 -9.92 4.88 -10.31
N ARG A 36 -10.03 3.56 -10.50
CA ARG A 36 -9.01 2.60 -10.06
C ARG A 36 -7.69 2.83 -10.78
N ASP A 37 -6.59 2.33 -10.21
CA ASP A 37 -5.28 2.35 -10.87
C ASP A 37 -5.37 1.66 -12.23
N SER A 38 -4.74 2.25 -13.25
CA SER A 38 -4.71 1.69 -14.60
C SER A 38 -3.54 0.73 -14.81
N THR A 39 -2.55 0.77 -13.91
CA THR A 39 -1.40 -0.13 -13.94
C THR A 39 -1.77 -1.46 -13.30
N THR A 40 -1.32 -2.56 -13.91
CA THR A 40 -1.49 -3.90 -13.37
C THR A 40 -0.29 -4.76 -13.77
N ILE A 41 0.01 -5.79 -12.99
CA ILE A 41 1.05 -6.76 -13.37
C ILE A 41 0.83 -7.34 -14.77
N PHE A 42 -0.42 -7.51 -15.19
CA PHE A 42 -0.79 -8.08 -16.49
C PHE A 42 -0.52 -7.17 -17.69
N ASN A 43 -0.48 -5.85 -17.47
CA ASN A 43 -0.12 -4.88 -18.49
C ASN A 43 1.31 -4.35 -18.30
N LEU A 44 2.14 -5.13 -17.58
CA LEU A 44 3.50 -4.78 -17.21
C LEU A 44 3.58 -3.38 -16.58
N PHE A 45 2.63 -3.11 -15.68
CA PHE A 45 2.46 -1.84 -15.01
C PHE A 45 2.30 -0.63 -15.95
N GLY A 46 1.57 -0.83 -17.04
CA GLY A 46 1.27 0.18 -18.05
C GLY A 46 2.31 0.27 -19.17
N ALA A 47 3.33 -0.60 -19.19
CA ALA A 47 4.30 -0.64 -20.29
C ALA A 47 3.69 -1.14 -21.60
N ILE A 48 2.62 -1.95 -21.52
CA ILE A 48 1.82 -2.35 -22.67
C ILE A 48 0.39 -1.80 -22.53
N ASN A 49 -0.16 -1.27 -23.62
CA ASN A 49 -1.55 -0.81 -23.66
C ASN A 49 -2.49 -2.00 -23.82
N TYR A 50 -2.62 -2.77 -22.74
CA TYR A 50 -3.40 -3.98 -22.66
C TYR A 50 -4.39 -3.90 -21.51
N ASN A 51 -5.64 -4.24 -21.79
CA ASN A 51 -6.69 -4.33 -20.79
C ASN A 51 -7.00 -5.81 -20.48
N PRO A 52 -6.68 -6.31 -19.28
CA PRO A 52 -6.92 -7.70 -18.89
C PRO A 52 -8.39 -8.10 -18.92
N ALA A 53 -9.32 -7.14 -18.84
CA ALA A 53 -10.75 -7.40 -18.91
C ALA A 53 -11.19 -7.96 -20.28
N THR A 54 -10.37 -7.78 -21.33
CA THR A 54 -10.69 -8.24 -22.68
C THR A 54 -10.49 -9.74 -22.89
N VAL A 55 -9.87 -10.45 -21.94
CA VAL A 55 -9.68 -11.91 -22.06
C VAL A 55 -11.01 -12.63 -21.85
N PRO A 56 -11.45 -13.47 -22.81
CA PRO A 56 -12.63 -14.31 -22.61
C PRO A 56 -12.46 -15.23 -21.41
N LEU A 57 -13.56 -15.53 -20.71
CA LEU A 57 -13.65 -16.44 -19.55
C LEU A 57 -12.94 -15.99 -18.26
N ILE A 58 -11.74 -15.38 -18.35
CA ILE A 58 -10.93 -15.03 -17.17
C ILE A 58 -10.72 -13.52 -16.95
N GLY A 59 -11.15 -12.67 -17.89
CA GLY A 59 -10.89 -11.22 -17.83
C GLY A 59 -11.46 -10.55 -16.57
N THR A 60 -12.62 -10.99 -16.08
CA THR A 60 -13.22 -10.48 -14.83
C THR A 60 -12.40 -10.81 -13.58
N VAL A 61 -11.67 -11.93 -13.59
CA VAL A 61 -10.82 -12.34 -12.47
C VAL A 61 -9.47 -11.61 -12.54
N LEU A 62 -8.91 -11.46 -13.74
CA LEU A 62 -7.65 -10.75 -13.96
C LEU A 62 -7.77 -9.24 -13.67
N ASP A 63 -8.88 -8.63 -14.07
CA ASP A 63 -9.13 -7.20 -13.89
C ASP A 63 -9.85 -6.85 -12.58
N GLY A 64 -10.40 -7.86 -11.90
CA GLY A 64 -10.97 -7.75 -10.57
C GLY A 64 -9.96 -8.20 -9.49
N PRO A 65 -10.20 -9.30 -8.75
CA PRO A 65 -9.41 -9.67 -7.57
C PRO A 65 -7.91 -9.80 -7.77
N LEU A 66 -7.43 -10.08 -8.99
CA LEU A 66 -6.00 -10.24 -9.29
C LEU A 66 -5.36 -8.97 -9.88
N HIS A 67 -6.12 -7.88 -10.00
CA HIS A 67 -5.60 -6.62 -10.49
C HIS A 67 -4.63 -6.04 -9.45
N ILE A 68 -3.32 -6.22 -9.63
CA ILE A 68 -2.32 -5.65 -8.72
C ILE A 68 -1.57 -4.52 -9.44
N GLY A 69 -1.93 -3.28 -9.14
CA GLY A 69 -1.26 -2.09 -9.64
C GLY A 69 -0.09 -1.60 -8.79
N ILE A 70 0.70 -0.67 -9.32
CA ILE A 70 1.85 -0.10 -8.61
C ILE A 70 1.38 0.56 -7.31
N ILE A 71 0.26 1.31 -7.34
CA ILE A 71 -0.21 2.06 -6.18
C ILE A 71 -0.67 1.11 -5.07
N ALA A 72 -1.30 -0.01 -5.41
CA ALA A 72 -1.68 -1.02 -4.43
C ALA A 72 -0.46 -1.68 -3.78
N ILE A 73 0.60 -1.96 -4.55
CA ILE A 73 1.85 -2.50 -4.01
C ILE A 73 2.50 -1.52 -3.03
N LEU A 74 2.55 -0.23 -3.37
CA LEU A 74 3.08 0.81 -2.48
C LEU A 74 2.23 0.94 -1.21
N TYR A 75 0.92 0.86 -1.33
CA TYR A 75 0.02 0.78 -0.19
C TYR A 75 0.33 -0.43 0.71
N GLY A 76 0.36 -1.63 0.14
CA GLY A 76 0.67 -2.86 0.87
C GLY A 76 2.01 -2.80 1.59
N ALA A 77 3.05 -2.27 0.93
CA ALA A 77 4.37 -2.08 1.52
C ALA A 77 4.35 -1.07 2.68
N SER A 78 3.69 0.08 2.49
CA SER A 78 3.56 1.09 3.55
C SER A 78 2.77 0.57 4.76
N MET A 79 1.70 -0.19 4.50
CA MET A 79 0.86 -0.78 5.54
C MET A 79 1.62 -1.84 6.32
N TRP A 80 2.32 -2.73 5.62
CA TRP A 80 3.15 -3.76 6.25
C TRP A 80 4.22 -3.14 7.15
N LEU A 81 4.92 -2.11 6.67
CA LEU A 81 5.92 -1.40 7.47
C LEU A 81 5.30 -0.73 8.71
N SER A 82 4.16 -0.06 8.54
CA SER A 82 3.43 0.53 9.66
C SER A 82 3.01 -0.53 10.69
N GLN A 83 2.62 -1.73 10.26
CA GLN A 83 2.24 -2.81 11.16
C GLN A 83 3.43 -3.38 11.94
N GLN A 84 4.63 -3.44 11.34
CA GLN A 84 5.84 -3.85 12.05
C GLN A 84 6.20 -2.88 13.20
N MET A 85 5.80 -1.61 13.08
CA MET A 85 6.03 -0.59 14.12
C MET A 85 4.94 -0.57 15.19
N THR A 86 3.81 -1.23 14.97
CA THR A 86 2.77 -1.32 16.00
C THR A 86 3.13 -2.39 17.03
N PRO A 87 3.20 -2.05 18.33
CA PRO A 87 3.48 -3.02 19.37
C PRO A 87 2.41 -4.12 19.40
N MET A 88 2.81 -5.37 19.18
CA MET A 88 1.94 -6.56 19.29
C MET A 88 2.20 -7.31 20.61
N THR A 89 2.61 -6.60 21.65
CA THR A 89 2.88 -7.19 22.97
C THR A 89 1.62 -7.80 23.57
N GLY A 90 1.69 -9.08 23.94
CA GLY A 90 0.58 -9.80 24.57
C GLY A 90 -0.37 -10.51 23.60
N VAL A 91 -0.06 -10.54 22.30
CA VAL A 91 -0.83 -11.29 21.29
C VAL A 91 -0.25 -12.71 21.15
N ASP A 92 -1.12 -13.72 21.12
CA ASP A 92 -0.69 -15.11 20.96
C ASP A 92 -0.08 -15.38 19.56
N PRO A 93 0.76 -16.42 19.41
CA PRO A 93 1.46 -16.70 18.15
C PRO A 93 0.53 -16.95 16.95
N MET A 94 -0.67 -17.50 17.18
CA MET A 94 -1.63 -17.76 16.09
C MET A 94 -2.24 -16.45 15.61
N GLN A 95 -2.70 -15.59 16.52
CA GLN A 95 -3.23 -14.27 16.17
C GLN A 95 -2.17 -13.40 15.47
N LYS A 96 -0.90 -13.43 15.92
CA LYS A 96 0.21 -12.74 15.23
C LYS A 96 0.36 -13.18 13.77
N LYS A 97 0.24 -14.48 13.51
CA LYS A 97 0.33 -15.04 12.15
C LYS A 97 -0.87 -14.66 11.28
N MET A 98 -2.07 -14.55 11.87
CA MET A 98 -3.24 -14.03 11.15
C MET A 98 -3.06 -12.54 10.81
N MET A 99 -2.58 -11.75 11.76
CA MET A 99 -2.35 -10.32 11.58
C MET A 99 -1.29 -10.04 10.50
N SER A 100 -0.24 -10.86 10.38
CA SER A 100 0.78 -10.66 9.33
C SER A 100 0.27 -10.93 7.92
N PHE A 101 -0.80 -11.73 7.77
CA PHE A 101 -1.43 -12.01 6.48
C PHE A 101 -2.47 -10.94 6.07
N MET A 102 -3.01 -10.20 7.04
CA MET A 102 -4.05 -9.19 6.80
C MET A 102 -3.65 -8.11 5.77
N PRO A 103 -2.44 -7.50 5.82
CA PRO A 103 -2.05 -6.48 4.84
C PRO A 103 -2.03 -7.01 3.41
N ILE A 104 -1.66 -8.27 3.21
CA ILE A 104 -1.61 -8.90 1.89
C ILE A 104 -3.03 -8.96 1.32
N MET A 105 -3.96 -9.53 2.09
CA MET A 105 -5.38 -9.60 1.69
C MET A 105 -5.97 -8.22 1.42
N LEU A 106 -5.74 -7.25 2.30
CA LEU A 106 -6.24 -5.89 2.13
C LEU A 106 -5.66 -5.22 0.89
N THR A 107 -4.41 -5.51 0.53
CA THR A 107 -3.82 -4.99 -0.70
C THR A 107 -4.63 -5.40 -1.92
N PHE A 108 -5.06 -6.66 -2.02
CA PHE A 108 -5.92 -7.11 -3.12
C PHE A 108 -7.28 -6.41 -3.13
N PHE A 109 -7.92 -6.26 -1.97
CA PHE A 109 -9.20 -5.53 -1.88
C PHE A 109 -9.07 -4.06 -2.26
N MET A 110 -7.97 -3.40 -1.89
CA MET A 110 -7.77 -1.99 -2.15
C MET A 110 -7.60 -1.66 -3.63
N THR A 111 -7.21 -2.62 -4.46
CA THR A 111 -7.02 -2.43 -5.92
C THR A 111 -8.29 -1.99 -6.65
N GLN A 112 -9.46 -2.33 -6.10
CA GLN A 112 -10.76 -2.02 -6.68
C GLN A 112 -11.27 -0.62 -6.31
N VAL A 113 -10.55 0.07 -5.43
CA VAL A 113 -10.94 1.39 -4.92
C VAL A 113 -10.31 2.48 -5.79
N ALA A 114 -10.92 3.67 -5.79
CA ALA A 114 -10.34 4.85 -6.44
C ALA A 114 -8.90 5.10 -5.99
N VAL A 115 -8.01 5.35 -6.95
CA VAL A 115 -6.58 5.54 -6.72
C VAL A 115 -6.31 6.72 -5.79
N GLY A 116 -7.11 7.78 -5.85
CA GLY A 116 -7.02 8.92 -4.94
C GLY A 116 -7.18 8.55 -3.47
N LEU A 117 -8.02 7.56 -3.16
CA LEU A 117 -8.24 7.08 -1.81
C LEU A 117 -7.06 6.25 -1.31
N ILE A 118 -6.45 5.46 -2.20
CA ILE A 118 -5.25 4.67 -1.88
C ILE A 118 -4.05 5.59 -1.63
N ILE A 119 -3.89 6.64 -2.44
CA ILE A 119 -2.84 7.66 -2.24
C ILE A 119 -2.99 8.32 -0.87
N TYR A 120 -4.21 8.67 -0.48
CA TYR A 120 -4.48 9.19 0.86
C TYR A 120 -4.02 8.24 1.96
N TRP A 121 -4.33 6.94 1.84
CA TRP A 121 -3.88 5.97 2.84
C TRP A 121 -2.37 5.80 2.87
N ILE A 122 -1.70 5.77 1.71
CA ILE A 122 -0.24 5.74 1.63
C ILE A 122 0.34 6.93 2.39
N TRP A 123 -0.20 8.13 2.15
CA TRP A 123 0.22 9.34 2.85
C TRP A 123 0.01 9.24 4.37
N SER A 124 -1.18 8.78 4.79
CA SER A 124 -1.48 8.54 6.20
C SER A 124 -0.53 7.53 6.85
N ASN A 125 -0.18 6.45 6.14
CA ASN A 125 0.79 5.47 6.61
C ASN A 125 2.19 6.07 6.73
N ILE A 126 2.63 6.88 5.76
CA ILE A 126 3.92 7.58 5.81
C ILE A 126 3.99 8.47 7.06
N LEU A 127 2.97 9.31 7.29
CA LEU A 127 2.92 10.15 8.49
C LEU A 127 2.92 9.32 9.77
N THR A 128 2.20 8.21 9.79
CA THR A 128 2.16 7.28 10.93
C THR A 128 3.54 6.67 11.17
N ILE A 129 4.21 6.20 10.13
CA ILE A 129 5.57 5.64 10.19
C ILE A 129 6.55 6.68 10.72
N LEU A 130 6.51 7.92 10.22
CA LEU A 130 7.37 9.00 10.69
C LEU A 130 7.13 9.32 12.17
N GLN A 131 5.85 9.38 12.58
CA GLN A 131 5.48 9.58 13.97
C GLN A 131 6.00 8.43 14.84
N GLN A 132 5.75 7.18 14.45
CA GLN A 132 6.16 6.01 15.22
C GLN A 132 7.68 5.91 15.29
N TYR A 133 8.39 6.17 14.18
CA TYR A 133 9.84 6.24 14.15
C TYR A 133 10.38 7.23 15.19
N SER A 134 9.82 8.44 15.22
CA SER A 134 10.21 9.48 16.19
C SER A 134 9.94 9.06 17.63
N ILE A 135 8.80 8.44 17.92
CA ILE A 135 8.45 7.93 19.25
C ILE A 135 9.42 6.84 19.68
N MET A 136 9.64 5.83 18.85
CA MET A 136 10.52 4.69 19.15
C MET A 136 11.96 5.15 19.39
N HIS A 137 12.43 6.11 18.58
CA HIS A 137 13.75 6.71 18.76
C HIS A 137 13.87 7.45 20.09
N ARG A 138 12.85 8.25 20.48
CA ARG A 138 12.83 8.95 21.77
C ARG A 138 12.78 8.00 22.97
N LEU A 139 12.03 6.90 22.84
CA LEU A 139 11.88 5.88 23.87
C LEU A 139 13.02 4.86 23.88
N LYS A 140 13.99 4.97 22.95
CA LYS A 140 15.12 4.03 22.79
C LYS A 140 14.68 2.57 22.64
N VAL A 141 13.52 2.35 22.02
CA VAL A 141 12.99 1.02 21.70
C VAL A 141 13.54 0.60 20.34
N GLU A 142 13.77 -0.70 20.15
CA GLU A 142 14.28 -1.25 18.89
C GLU A 142 13.35 -0.89 17.72
N ASN A 143 13.92 -0.26 16.68
CA ASN A 143 13.19 0.16 15.50
C ASN A 143 13.38 -0.83 14.33
N PRO A 144 12.30 -1.41 13.77
CA PRO A 144 12.39 -2.31 12.63
C PRO A 144 13.11 -1.73 11.41
N ILE A 145 13.01 -0.41 11.15
CA ILE A 145 13.72 0.26 10.05
C ILE A 145 15.21 0.23 10.30
N ASP A 146 15.66 0.64 11.48
CA ASP A 146 17.09 0.70 11.82
C ASP A 146 17.72 -0.69 11.79
N THR A 147 17.02 -1.70 12.32
CA THR A 147 17.45 -3.11 12.27
C THR A 147 17.52 -3.62 10.82
N GLY A 148 16.53 -3.28 9.99
CA GLY A 148 16.53 -3.63 8.56
C GLY A 148 17.70 -3.01 7.80
N ILE A 149 17.98 -1.72 7.99
CA ILE A 149 19.09 -1.01 7.36
C ILE A 149 20.44 -1.62 7.74
N LYS A 150 20.64 -1.95 9.03
CA LYS A 150 21.86 -2.62 9.50
C LYS A 150 22.08 -3.94 8.78
N LYS A 151 21.04 -4.76 8.68
CA LYS A 151 21.11 -6.07 7.99
C LYS A 151 21.49 -5.94 6.52
N VAL A 152 20.89 -4.98 5.80
CA VAL A 152 21.22 -4.72 4.38
C VAL A 152 22.68 -4.29 4.24
N ARG A 153 23.16 -3.40 5.12
CA ARG A 153 24.56 -2.96 5.13
C ARG A 153 25.53 -4.14 5.35
N GLU A 154 25.24 -4.99 6.32
CA GLU A 154 26.05 -6.20 6.58
C GLU A 154 26.11 -7.15 5.38
N MET A 155 25.00 -7.31 4.64
CA MET A 155 24.97 -8.14 3.43
C MET A 155 25.83 -7.55 2.31
N MET A 156 25.79 -6.24 2.10
CA MET A 156 26.64 -5.56 1.12
C MET A 156 28.13 -5.67 1.47
N ASP A 157 28.46 -5.49 2.75
CA ASP A 157 29.84 -5.58 3.24
C ASP A 157 30.39 -7.01 3.14
N LYS A 158 29.55 -8.04 3.33
CA LYS A 158 29.93 -9.44 3.07
C LYS A 158 30.14 -9.73 1.58
N GLY A 159 29.27 -9.22 0.71
CA GLY A 159 29.41 -9.38 -0.74
C GLY A 159 30.70 -8.76 -1.28
N LYS A 160 31.10 -7.60 -0.76
CA LYS A 160 32.37 -6.94 -1.11
C LYS A 160 33.62 -7.67 -0.61
N LYS A 161 33.51 -8.46 0.47
CA LYS A 161 34.63 -9.26 0.99
C LYS A 161 34.77 -10.62 0.29
N ALA A 162 33.75 -11.05 -0.44
CA ALA A 162 33.70 -12.31 -1.18
C ALA A 162 34.03 -12.15 -2.67
N ALA A 163 34.14 -10.91 -3.16
CA ALA A 163 34.58 -10.54 -4.51
C ALA A 163 36.04 -10.05 -4.45
#